data_AF-A0A7I4CV01-F1
#
_entry.id   AF-A0A7I4CV01-F1
#
_cell.length_a   1.000
_cell.length_b   1.000
_cell.length_c   1.000
_cell.angle_alpha   90.00
_cell.angle_beta   90.00
_cell.angle_gamma   90.00
#
_symmetry.space_group_name_H-M   'P 1'
#
loop_
_entity.id
_entity.type
_entity.pdbx_description
1 polymer ?
#
loop_
_entity_poly.entity_id
_entity_poly.type
_entity_poly.pdbx_seq_one_letter_code
_entity_poly.pdbx_strand_id
1 'polypeptide(L)'
;MDAEFEEVKQEIRKVEQQIDAVEEQLTKAVTEADVAYWRKKEEQLRKKEEQLRKEKEQLREKELLLLNADTSAAQQDALDPFRRLLVEARVDVRIPEVTELKGYLLHPPRMAFPVSHRRYFQWKSYLSKADNFICHDPARGVCWNLDDHLGIVLRPPATGSTESSYHAYWDCLVTEPISLFSLETLVFDRDTSRFSSSENKRPDKLGMVSRLALWRGEEKGPDTEDDPKQELVRKLIWTLLASLIGFNISKLLMRLSEAGIVLGVESDFYDYRTDGKTVFVGTGVDKIYRDKRTFEKVYQIYKSIKDCPNAEQVLKINAADRRFRMIPRCLVKSRARPEDELLKALINVAEALVWLHGKNLMHRDITWRNVLRNTSGTNWVLIDFDETAATPCGHAHGLCVEAHAPEMSRGRHDSSVDIWGIGHLIRSSGINGLSAGVRELQRDCLQTDASRRPNAETCLERLKCLRRMTNMNLHMDFESC
;
A
#
# COMPACT_ATOMS: atom_id res chain seq x y z
N MET A 1 29.52 -1.08 22.70
CA MET A 1 30.63 -2.01 22.95
C MET A 1 31.85 -1.26 23.48
N ASP A 2 32.41 -0.30 22.73
CA ASP A 2 33.58 0.47 23.18
C ASP A 2 33.38 1.19 24.51
N ALA A 3 32.19 1.78 24.72
CA ALA A 3 31.85 2.47 25.97
C ALA A 3 31.78 1.51 27.17
N GLU A 4 31.15 0.35 27.01
CA GLU A 4 31.02 -0.69 28.05
C GLU A 4 32.37 -1.32 28.37
N PHE A 5 33.19 -1.58 27.36
CA PHE A 5 34.55 -2.11 27.54
C PHE A 5 35.44 -1.14 28.33
N GLU A 6 35.31 0.16 28.05
CA GLU A 6 36.09 1.18 28.73
C GLU A 6 35.60 1.47 30.15
N GLU A 7 34.29 1.33 30.40
CA GLU A 7 33.71 1.35 31.73
C GLU A 7 34.26 0.19 32.60
N VAL A 8 34.22 -1.05 32.11
CA VAL A 8 34.78 -2.22 32.84
C VAL A 8 36.28 -2.06 33.10
N LYS A 9 37.05 -1.51 32.15
CA LYS A 9 38.48 -1.19 32.40
C LYS A 9 38.67 -0.17 33.51
N GLN A 10 37.84 0.87 33.56
CA GLN A 10 37.91 1.87 34.62
C GLN A 10 37.53 1.27 35.98
N GLU A 11 36.55 0.37 36.02
CA GLU A 11 36.17 -0.33 37.25
C GLU A 11 37.29 -1.24 37.78
N ILE A 12 37.96 -1.99 36.89
CA ILE A 12 39.13 -2.81 37.26
C ILE A 12 40.21 -1.92 37.90
N ARG A 13 40.57 -0.80 37.27
CA ARG A 13 41.56 0.14 37.82
C ARG A 13 41.17 0.67 39.20
N LYS A 14 39.89 0.98 39.41
CA LYS A 14 39.38 1.43 40.72
C LYS A 14 39.51 0.34 41.78
N VAL A 15 39.22 -0.91 41.43
CA VAL A 15 39.33 -2.06 42.35
C VAL A 15 40.81 -2.35 42.66
N GLU A 16 41.71 -2.29 41.68
CA GLU A 16 43.15 -2.44 41.89
C GLU A 16 43.69 -1.39 42.88
N GLN A 17 43.32 -0.12 42.71
CA GLN A 17 43.67 0.96 43.65
C GLN A 17 43.13 0.72 45.07
N GLN A 18 41.94 0.11 45.19
CA GLN A 18 41.36 -0.25 46.49
C GLN A 18 42.11 -1.42 47.13
N ILE A 19 42.61 -2.37 46.34
CA ILE A 19 43.45 -3.48 46.83
C ILE A 19 44.77 -2.93 47.35
N ASP A 20 45.46 -2.08 46.59
CA ASP A 20 46.72 -1.43 47.01
C ASP A 20 46.55 -0.68 48.34
N ALA A 21 45.45 0.08 48.48
CA ALA A 21 45.14 0.79 49.71
C ALA A 21 44.85 -0.15 50.88
N VAL A 22 44.20 -1.30 50.65
CA VAL A 22 43.96 -2.32 51.67
C VAL A 22 45.26 -3.00 52.09
N GLU A 23 46.15 -3.32 51.14
CA GLU A 23 47.47 -3.89 51.41
C GLU A 23 48.31 -2.94 52.28
N GLU A 24 48.28 -1.63 52.00
CA GLU A 24 48.95 -0.63 52.83
C GLU A 24 48.38 -0.60 54.26
N GLN A 25 47.06 -0.68 54.42
CA GLN A 25 46.43 -0.75 55.77
C GLN A 25 46.79 -2.05 56.49
N LEU A 26 46.96 -3.15 55.77
CA LEU A 26 47.39 -4.45 56.31
C LEU A 26 48.80 -4.38 56.92
N THR A 27 49.70 -3.59 56.32
CA THR A 27 51.05 -3.37 56.87
C THR A 27 51.08 -2.52 58.15
N LYS A 28 50.02 -1.72 58.37
CA LYS A 28 49.87 -0.82 59.53
C LYS A 28 49.00 -1.41 60.64
N ALA A 29 48.37 -2.57 60.41
CA ALA A 29 47.48 -3.21 61.36
C ALA A 29 48.27 -3.76 62.56
N VAL A 30 47.83 -3.40 63.77
CA VAL A 30 48.53 -3.73 65.03
C VAL A 30 47.80 -4.83 65.82
N THR A 31 46.51 -5.04 65.59
CA THR A 31 45.71 -6.06 66.28
C THR A 31 45.32 -7.20 65.34
N GLU A 32 45.15 -8.41 65.89
CA GLU A 32 44.67 -9.57 65.12
C GLU A 32 43.28 -9.34 64.51
N ALA A 33 42.43 -8.56 65.18
CA ALA A 33 41.11 -8.20 64.67
C ALA A 33 41.19 -7.28 63.44
N ASP A 34 42.10 -6.30 63.44
CA ASP A 34 42.33 -5.42 62.29
C ASP A 34 42.89 -6.19 61.10
N VAL A 35 43.84 -7.09 61.33
CA VAL A 35 44.41 -7.96 60.28
C VAL A 35 43.32 -8.85 59.67
N ALA A 36 42.46 -9.45 60.50
CA ALA A 36 41.35 -10.28 60.02
C ALA A 36 40.32 -9.49 59.19
N TYR A 37 40.01 -8.26 59.61
CA TYR A 37 39.11 -7.37 58.88
C TYR A 37 39.66 -7.00 57.50
N TRP A 38 40.92 -6.53 57.44
CA TRP A 38 41.54 -6.12 56.19
C TRP A 38 41.77 -7.28 55.23
N ARG A 39 42.14 -8.47 55.72
CA ARG A 39 42.25 -9.69 54.88
C ARG A 39 40.91 -10.09 54.26
N LYS A 40 39.82 -10.02 55.02
CA LYS A 40 38.48 -10.32 54.50
C LYS A 40 38.06 -9.32 53.41
N LYS A 41 38.41 -8.04 53.59
CA LYS A 41 38.15 -6.98 52.61
C LYS A 41 39.00 -7.16 51.34
N GLU A 42 40.27 -7.54 51.49
CA GLU A 42 41.16 -7.89 50.38
C GLU A 42 40.59 -9.06 49.56
N GLU A 43 40.15 -10.14 50.23
CA GLU A 43 39.56 -11.30 49.57
C GLU A 43 38.29 -10.93 48.77
N GLN A 44 37.45 -10.05 49.32
CA GLN A 44 36.26 -9.56 48.63
C GLN A 44 36.62 -8.74 47.38
N LEU A 45 37.63 -7.86 47.49
CA LEU A 45 38.07 -7.05 46.36
C LEU A 45 38.72 -7.90 45.26
N ARG A 46 39.53 -8.90 45.62
CA ARG A 46 40.12 -9.84 44.65
C ARG A 46 39.06 -10.68 43.92
N LYS A 47 38.00 -11.12 44.61
CA LYS A 47 36.85 -11.78 43.95
C LYS A 47 36.12 -10.85 42.98
N LYS A 48 35.94 -9.58 43.36
CA LYS A 48 35.34 -8.57 42.49
C LYS A 48 36.20 -8.28 41.26
N GLU A 49 37.52 -8.20 41.44
CA GLU A 49 38.48 -8.04 40.33
C GLU A 49 38.41 -9.23 39.35
N GLU A 50 38.38 -10.47 39.86
CA GLU A 50 38.28 -11.67 39.04
C GLU A 50 36.98 -11.68 38.23
N GLN A 51 35.85 -11.27 38.83
CA GLN A 51 34.57 -11.17 38.14
C GLN A 51 34.61 -10.15 36.99
N LEU A 52 35.15 -8.95 37.24
CA LEU A 52 35.29 -7.90 36.22
C LEU A 52 36.24 -8.32 35.09
N ARG A 53 37.29 -9.10 35.39
CA ARG A 53 38.19 -9.66 34.37
C ARG A 53 37.48 -10.67 33.48
N LYS A 54 36.61 -11.54 34.03
CA LYS A 54 35.77 -12.47 33.25
C LYS A 54 34.77 -11.73 32.36
N GLU A 55 34.12 -10.69 32.88
CA GLU A 55 33.21 -9.85 32.11
C GLU A 55 33.91 -9.15 30.95
N LYS A 56 35.12 -8.61 31.20
CA LYS A 56 35.97 -8.04 30.16
C LYS A 56 36.35 -9.05 29.06
N GLU A 57 36.60 -10.30 29.43
CA GLU A 57 36.92 -11.38 28.48
C GLU A 57 35.70 -11.74 27.61
N GLN A 58 34.53 -11.88 28.22
CA GLN A 58 33.26 -12.11 27.49
C GLN A 58 32.95 -10.98 26.50
N LEU A 59 33.22 -9.72 26.89
CA LEU A 59 33.05 -8.58 25.99
C LEU A 59 33.99 -8.65 24.78
N ARG A 60 35.24 -9.11 24.95
CA ARG A 60 36.17 -9.31 23.82
C ARG A 60 35.75 -10.46 22.91
N GLU A 61 35.26 -11.57 23.47
CA GLU A 61 34.76 -12.69 22.66
C GLU A 61 33.56 -12.25 21.82
N LYS A 62 32.65 -11.46 22.41
CA LYS A 62 31.51 -10.87 21.70
C LYS A 62 31.93 -9.91 20.60
N GLU A 63 32.96 -9.08 20.84
CA GLU A 63 33.56 -8.19 19.84
C GLU A 63 34.18 -8.98 18.67
N LEU A 64 34.92 -10.05 18.97
CA LEU A 64 35.54 -10.91 17.96
C LEU A 64 34.49 -11.62 17.10
N LEU A 65 33.39 -12.08 17.70
CA LEU A 65 32.27 -12.69 16.99
C LEU A 65 31.60 -11.70 16.03
N LEU A 66 31.42 -10.44 16.45
CA LEU A 66 30.88 -9.39 15.59
C LEU A 66 31.84 -9.03 14.45
N LEU A 67 33.13 -8.92 14.72
CA LEU A 67 34.14 -8.64 13.71
C LEU A 67 34.21 -9.75 12.65
N ASN A 68 34.10 -11.01 13.06
CA ASN A 68 34.04 -12.15 12.16
C ASN A 68 32.74 -12.17 11.33
N ALA A 69 31.60 -11.79 11.91
CA ALA A 69 30.34 -11.66 11.20
C ALA A 69 30.39 -10.54 10.14
N ASP A 70 30.95 -9.37 10.49
CA ASP A 70 31.16 -8.26 9.56
C ASP A 70 32.11 -8.64 8.43
N THR A 71 33.17 -9.41 8.73
CA THR A 71 34.10 -9.91 7.72
C THR A 71 33.44 -10.90 6.76
N SER A 72 32.59 -11.79 7.29
CA SER A 72 31.81 -12.73 6.47
C SER A 72 30.76 -12.03 5.60
N ALA A 73 30.10 -11.01 6.13
CA ALA A 73 29.15 -10.18 5.37
C ALA A 73 29.88 -9.38 4.28
N ALA A 74 31.05 -8.81 4.57
CA ALA A 74 31.88 -8.10 3.59
C ALA A 74 32.39 -9.03 2.49
N GLN A 75 32.69 -10.29 2.80
CA GLN A 75 33.07 -11.30 1.81
C GLN A 75 31.88 -11.71 0.92
N GLN A 76 30.67 -11.84 1.49
CA GLN A 76 29.45 -12.08 0.70
C GLN A 76 29.13 -10.89 -0.21
N ASP A 77 29.24 -9.66 0.30
CA ASP A 77 29.07 -8.42 -0.47
C ASP A 77 30.12 -8.28 -1.59
N ALA A 78 31.34 -8.80 -1.41
CA ALA A 78 32.39 -8.81 -2.43
C ALA A 78 32.12 -9.82 -3.57
N LEU A 79 31.35 -10.88 -3.30
CA LEU A 79 30.94 -11.89 -4.29
C LEU A 79 29.67 -11.50 -5.05
N ASP A 80 28.90 -10.52 -4.53
CA ASP A 80 27.71 -9.99 -5.17
C ASP A 80 28.06 -8.84 -6.15
N PRO A 81 27.80 -8.98 -7.48
CA PRO A 81 28.09 -7.92 -8.46
C PRO A 81 27.20 -6.67 -8.32
N PHE A 82 26.19 -6.69 -7.44
CA PHE A 82 25.17 -5.65 -7.31
C PHE A 82 25.74 -4.25 -7.11
N ARG A 83 26.70 -4.05 -6.19
CA ARG A 83 27.31 -2.71 -5.97
C ARG A 83 28.02 -2.18 -7.21
N ARG A 84 28.75 -3.04 -7.94
CA ARG A 84 29.43 -2.65 -9.18
C ARG A 84 28.43 -2.23 -10.26
N LEU A 85 27.41 -3.05 -10.47
CA LEU A 85 26.36 -2.78 -11.45
C LEU A 85 25.51 -1.56 -11.08
N LEU A 86 25.31 -1.30 -9.80
CA LEU A 86 24.63 -0.10 -9.32
C LEU A 86 25.42 1.17 -9.66
N VAL A 87 26.76 1.15 -9.51
CA VAL A 87 27.63 2.25 -9.94
C VAL A 87 27.58 2.42 -11.46
N GLU A 88 27.63 1.34 -12.23
CA GLU A 88 27.54 1.39 -13.70
C GLU A 88 26.15 1.88 -14.19
N ALA A 89 25.09 1.60 -13.44
CA ALA A 89 23.73 2.06 -13.74
C ALA A 89 23.51 3.55 -13.39
N ARG A 90 24.32 4.12 -12.47
CA ARG A 90 24.31 5.56 -12.13
C ARG A 90 25.03 6.35 -13.20
N VAL A 91 24.33 6.86 -14.21
CA VAL A 91 24.98 7.69 -15.24
C VAL A 91 24.53 9.15 -15.27
N ASP A 92 23.62 9.58 -14.40
CA ASP A 92 23.27 11.00 -14.32
C ASP A 92 23.84 11.59 -13.02
N VAL A 93 25.01 12.22 -13.14
CA VAL A 93 25.74 12.93 -12.07
C VAL A 93 24.97 14.18 -11.61
N ARG A 94 23.97 14.61 -12.37
CA ARG A 94 23.16 15.80 -12.12
C ARG A 94 21.76 15.41 -11.66
N ILE A 95 21.27 16.11 -10.64
CA ILE A 95 19.87 16.05 -10.22
C ILE A 95 18.99 16.59 -11.35
N PRO A 96 17.96 15.83 -11.80
CA PRO A 96 17.04 16.30 -12.83
C PRO A 96 16.25 17.53 -12.36
N GLU A 97 15.98 18.45 -13.29
CA GLU A 97 15.09 19.58 -13.00
C GLU A 97 13.65 19.11 -12.84
N VAL A 98 12.80 19.93 -12.18
CA VAL A 98 11.39 19.58 -11.90
C VAL A 98 10.62 19.19 -13.16
N THR A 99 10.91 19.85 -14.27
CA THR A 99 10.33 19.59 -15.61
C THR A 99 10.81 18.26 -16.21
N GLU A 100 12.00 17.81 -15.85
CA GLU A 100 12.63 16.57 -16.31
C GLU A 100 12.22 15.36 -15.46
N LEU A 101 11.72 15.59 -14.23
CA LEU A 101 11.34 14.54 -13.27
C LEU A 101 10.42 13.48 -13.86
N LYS A 102 9.36 13.90 -14.56
CA LYS A 102 8.41 12.96 -15.17
C LYS A 102 9.11 12.07 -16.19
N GLY A 103 9.97 12.64 -17.04
CA GLY A 103 10.76 11.90 -18.01
C GLY A 103 11.71 10.94 -17.29
N TYR A 104 12.46 11.45 -16.31
CA TYR A 104 13.42 10.68 -15.53
C TYR A 104 12.79 9.45 -14.83
N LEU A 105 11.61 9.63 -14.22
CA LEU A 105 10.87 8.55 -13.54
C LEU A 105 10.38 7.47 -14.50
N LEU A 106 10.03 7.84 -15.72
CA LEU A 106 9.45 6.92 -16.71
C LEU A 106 10.51 6.16 -17.52
N HIS A 107 11.77 6.60 -17.54
CA HIS A 107 12.84 5.94 -18.27
C HIS A 107 13.41 4.73 -17.50
N PRO A 108 13.56 3.56 -18.15
CA PRO A 108 14.17 2.38 -17.53
C PRO A 108 15.65 2.63 -17.21
N PRO A 109 16.23 1.92 -16.21
CA PRO A 109 17.67 1.96 -15.99
C PRO A 109 18.42 1.50 -17.24
N ARG A 110 19.63 2.04 -17.46
CA ARG A 110 20.44 1.77 -18.67
C ARG A 110 20.81 0.29 -18.82
N MET A 111 20.79 -0.46 -17.72
CA MET A 111 21.00 -1.90 -17.70
C MET A 111 20.01 -2.55 -16.75
N ALA A 112 19.62 -3.78 -17.10
CA ALA A 112 18.88 -4.65 -16.21
C ALA A 112 19.84 -5.34 -15.22
N PHE A 113 19.39 -5.52 -13.98
CA PHE A 113 20.14 -6.21 -12.93
C PHE A 113 19.93 -7.73 -13.03
N PRO A 114 21.00 -8.54 -13.02
CA PRO A 114 20.87 -9.98 -13.12
C PRO A 114 20.33 -10.57 -11.82
N VAL A 115 19.29 -11.39 -11.92
CA VAL A 115 18.68 -12.12 -10.79
C VAL A 115 18.67 -13.61 -11.09
N SER A 116 18.42 -14.44 -10.09
CA SER A 116 18.36 -15.89 -10.25
C SER A 116 17.28 -16.30 -11.25
N HIS A 117 17.44 -17.48 -11.87
CA HIS A 117 16.44 -18.04 -12.78
C HIS A 117 15.05 -18.05 -12.16
N ARG A 118 14.96 -18.62 -10.93
CA ARG A 118 13.71 -18.67 -10.16
C ARG A 118 13.10 -17.27 -10.06
N ARG A 119 13.92 -16.28 -9.71
CA ARG A 119 13.42 -14.94 -9.48
C ARG A 119 12.95 -14.23 -10.73
N TYR A 120 13.73 -14.33 -11.80
CA TYR A 120 13.42 -13.72 -13.07
C TYR A 120 12.07 -14.21 -13.59
N PHE A 121 11.82 -15.52 -13.59
CA PHE A 121 10.55 -16.08 -14.05
C PHE A 121 9.38 -15.77 -13.10
N GLN A 122 9.63 -15.71 -11.79
CA GLN A 122 8.62 -15.24 -10.83
C GLN A 122 8.21 -13.80 -11.16
N TRP A 123 9.13 -12.89 -11.43
CA TRP A 123 8.82 -11.48 -11.68
C TRP A 123 8.36 -11.18 -13.12
N LYS A 124 8.77 -11.99 -14.10
CA LYS A 124 8.39 -11.85 -15.51
C LYS A 124 6.88 -12.02 -15.73
N SER A 125 6.20 -12.84 -14.92
CA SER A 125 4.74 -12.95 -14.96
C SER A 125 4.03 -11.73 -14.39
N TYR A 126 4.70 -10.95 -13.52
CA TYR A 126 4.12 -9.78 -12.86
C TYR A 126 4.41 -8.44 -13.55
N LEU A 127 5.45 -8.35 -14.36
CA LEU A 127 5.84 -7.09 -15.01
C LEU A 127 5.87 -7.28 -16.53
N SER A 128 4.93 -6.64 -17.24
CA SER A 128 4.93 -6.59 -18.73
C SER A 128 6.21 -5.97 -19.33
N LYS A 129 7.06 -5.36 -18.50
CA LYS A 129 8.36 -4.75 -18.84
C LYS A 129 9.50 -5.20 -17.91
N ALA A 130 9.39 -6.36 -17.26
CA ALA A 130 10.39 -6.88 -16.30
C ALA A 130 11.81 -6.87 -16.88
N ASP A 131 11.91 -7.20 -18.16
CA ASP A 131 13.15 -7.35 -18.94
C ASP A 131 13.99 -6.06 -19.01
N ASN A 132 13.37 -4.90 -18.73
CA ASN A 132 14.07 -3.60 -18.70
C ASN A 132 14.67 -3.27 -17.32
N PHE A 133 14.32 -4.03 -16.27
CA PHE A 133 14.76 -3.77 -14.89
C PHE A 133 15.58 -4.95 -14.33
N ILE A 134 15.14 -6.18 -14.57
CA ILE A 134 15.83 -7.41 -14.18
C ILE A 134 16.07 -8.31 -15.38
N CYS A 135 17.15 -9.08 -15.36
CA CYS A 135 17.43 -10.08 -16.38
C CYS A 135 17.88 -11.40 -15.76
N HIS A 136 17.81 -12.48 -16.53
CA HIS A 136 18.48 -13.73 -16.21
C HIS A 136 19.64 -13.91 -17.18
N ASP A 137 20.85 -13.71 -16.68
CA ASP A 137 22.09 -13.86 -17.45
C ASP A 137 23.15 -14.57 -16.59
N PRO A 138 23.35 -15.89 -16.79
CA PRO A 138 24.33 -16.67 -16.05
C PRO A 138 25.77 -16.13 -16.15
N ALA A 139 26.11 -15.39 -17.21
CA ALA A 139 27.45 -14.84 -17.40
C ALA A 139 27.70 -13.58 -16.56
N ARG A 140 26.65 -12.86 -16.13
CA ARG A 140 26.76 -11.66 -15.30
C ARG A 140 26.68 -11.94 -13.80
N GLY A 141 26.53 -13.21 -13.41
CA GLY A 141 26.30 -13.61 -12.02
C GLY A 141 24.88 -13.30 -11.55
N VAL A 142 24.65 -13.33 -10.24
CA VAL A 142 23.35 -13.00 -9.62
C VAL A 142 23.56 -11.90 -8.60
N CYS A 143 22.76 -10.84 -8.70
CA CYS A 143 22.65 -9.83 -7.64
C CYS A 143 21.82 -10.39 -6.49
N TRP A 144 22.45 -11.14 -5.58
CA TRP A 144 21.78 -11.84 -4.49
C TRP A 144 21.05 -10.88 -3.53
N ASN A 145 21.64 -9.71 -3.24
CA ASN A 145 21.01 -8.68 -2.42
C ASN A 145 19.69 -8.16 -3.04
N LEU A 146 19.66 -7.97 -4.37
CA LEU A 146 18.43 -7.62 -5.07
C LEU A 146 17.48 -8.82 -5.18
N ASP A 147 18.02 -10.01 -5.47
CA ASP A 147 17.25 -11.25 -5.54
C ASP A 147 16.52 -11.47 -4.22
N ASP A 148 17.18 -11.57 -3.07
CA ASP A 148 16.52 -11.81 -1.79
C ASP A 148 15.45 -10.77 -1.47
N HIS A 149 15.78 -9.50 -1.64
CA HIS A 149 14.87 -8.39 -1.37
C HIS A 149 13.58 -8.46 -2.19
N LEU A 150 13.68 -8.71 -3.51
CA LEU A 150 12.52 -8.89 -4.38
C LEU A 150 11.60 -10.04 -3.90
N GLY A 151 12.02 -10.87 -2.95
CA GLY A 151 11.40 -12.16 -2.62
C GLY A 151 10.64 -12.07 -1.33
N ILE A 152 11.11 -11.16 -0.49
CA ILE A 152 10.39 -10.61 0.64
C ILE A 152 9.21 -9.76 0.12
N VAL A 153 9.43 -8.92 -0.91
CA VAL A 153 8.35 -8.08 -1.47
C VAL A 153 7.17 -8.90 -2.00
N LEU A 154 7.43 -10.06 -2.61
CA LEU A 154 6.38 -10.98 -3.10
C LEU A 154 5.62 -11.72 -1.98
N ARG A 155 5.98 -11.54 -0.71
CA ARG A 155 5.39 -12.25 0.44
C ARG A 155 4.92 -11.26 1.51
N PRO A 156 3.85 -10.50 1.26
CA PRO A 156 3.26 -9.62 2.28
C PRO A 156 2.80 -10.42 3.51
N PRO A 157 2.83 -9.82 4.72
CA PRO A 157 2.32 -10.45 5.93
C PRO A 157 0.83 -10.74 5.83
N ALA A 158 0.40 -11.90 6.31
CA ALA A 158 -0.96 -12.41 6.12
C ALA A 158 -2.04 -11.62 6.88
N THR A 159 -1.71 -11.02 8.03
CA THR A 159 -2.64 -10.21 8.85
C THR A 159 -1.90 -9.27 9.80
N GLY A 160 -2.53 -8.14 10.14
CA GLY A 160 -2.11 -7.19 11.18
C GLY A 160 -3.24 -6.21 11.50
N SER A 161 -3.48 -5.89 12.77
CA SER A 161 -4.53 -4.94 13.20
C SER A 161 -3.98 -3.64 13.79
N THR A 162 -2.66 -3.53 13.90
CA THR A 162 -1.97 -2.37 14.46
C THR A 162 -0.91 -1.86 13.50
N GLU A 163 -0.60 -0.57 13.57
CA GLU A 163 0.53 0.05 12.85
C GLU A 163 1.83 -0.74 13.03
N SER A 164 2.12 -1.15 14.27
CA SER A 164 3.32 -1.92 14.61
C SER A 164 3.40 -3.30 13.97
N SER A 165 2.26 -3.88 13.58
CA SER A 165 2.23 -5.17 12.87
C SER A 165 2.83 -5.09 11.47
N TYR A 166 2.88 -3.89 10.89
CA TYR A 166 3.35 -3.66 9.52
C TYR A 166 4.76 -3.08 9.43
N HIS A 167 5.37 -2.67 10.54
CA HIS A 167 6.70 -2.05 10.56
C HIS A 167 7.75 -2.85 9.79
N ALA A 168 7.84 -4.16 10.02
CA ALA A 168 8.82 -5.02 9.34
C ALA A 168 8.61 -5.04 7.82
N TYR A 169 7.35 -5.10 7.37
CA TYR A 169 7.03 -5.10 5.94
C TYR A 169 7.23 -3.73 5.29
N TRP A 170 6.90 -2.64 5.98
CA TRP A 170 7.20 -1.28 5.51
C TRP A 170 8.70 -1.02 5.45
N ASP A 171 9.46 -1.53 6.41
CA ASP A 171 10.91 -1.50 6.35
C ASP A 171 11.45 -2.28 5.16
N CYS A 172 10.83 -3.42 4.81
CA CYS A 172 11.13 -4.09 3.54
C CYS A 172 10.77 -3.21 2.34
N LEU A 173 9.59 -2.58 2.28
CA LEU A 173 9.18 -1.81 1.09
C LEU A 173 9.89 -0.47 0.91
N VAL A 174 10.37 0.12 2.00
CA VAL A 174 10.92 1.48 2.01
C VAL A 174 12.40 1.40 2.38
N THR A 175 12.70 1.06 3.64
CA THR A 175 14.04 1.11 4.25
C THR A 175 15.07 0.23 3.53
N GLU A 176 14.72 -1.03 3.24
CA GLU A 176 15.62 -1.98 2.57
C GLU A 176 16.00 -1.53 1.15
N PRO A 177 15.06 -1.12 0.27
CA PRO A 177 15.37 -0.46 -1.00
C PRO A 177 16.31 0.72 -0.89
N ILE A 178 16.08 1.63 0.08
CA ILE A 178 16.96 2.78 0.27
C ILE A 178 18.39 2.30 0.54
N SER A 179 18.51 1.29 1.39
CA SER A 179 19.78 0.68 1.79
C SER A 179 20.47 0.00 0.61
N LEU A 180 19.74 -0.81 -0.15
CA LEU A 180 20.24 -1.52 -1.32
C LEU A 180 20.75 -0.56 -2.40
N PHE A 181 20.01 0.51 -2.70
CA PHE A 181 20.39 1.44 -3.78
C PHE A 181 21.31 2.60 -3.32
N SER A 182 21.76 2.56 -2.06
CA SER A 182 22.72 3.51 -1.49
C SER A 182 24.14 2.95 -1.52
N LEU A 183 25.10 3.79 -1.90
CA LEU A 183 26.52 3.48 -1.74
C LEU A 183 27.03 3.82 -0.34
N GLU A 184 26.30 4.67 0.38
CA GLU A 184 26.59 5.10 1.75
C GLU A 184 25.86 4.24 2.78
N THR A 185 26.50 4.02 3.93
CA THR A 185 25.87 3.35 5.08
C THR A 185 24.76 4.24 5.63
N LEU A 186 23.54 3.70 5.62
CA LEU A 186 22.35 4.36 6.13
C LEU A 186 22.04 3.83 7.54
N VAL A 187 21.68 4.75 8.43
CA VAL A 187 21.17 4.44 9.76
C VAL A 187 19.70 4.83 9.80
N PHE A 188 18.87 3.88 10.21
CA PHE A 188 17.43 4.09 10.39
C PHE A 188 17.11 4.07 11.87
N ASP A 189 16.28 5.01 12.29
CA ASP A 189 15.84 5.15 13.67
C ASP A 189 14.31 5.38 13.68
N ARG A 190 13.67 5.08 14.80
CA ARG A 190 12.22 5.11 14.97
C ARG A 190 11.89 5.82 16.28
N ASP A 191 10.88 6.68 16.29
CA ASP A 191 10.43 7.42 17.49
C ASP A 191 11.51 8.25 18.21
N THR A 192 12.54 8.70 17.49
CA THR A 192 13.73 9.34 18.08
C THR A 192 13.65 10.86 18.07
N SER A 193 14.10 11.51 19.15
CA SER A 193 14.24 12.98 19.23
C SER A 193 15.66 13.47 18.91
N ARG A 194 16.55 12.57 18.47
CA ARG A 194 17.95 12.90 18.19
C ARG A 194 18.00 13.92 17.04
N PHE A 195 18.74 15.02 17.23
CA PHE A 195 18.92 16.13 16.26
C PHE A 195 17.69 17.04 15.99
N SER A 196 16.76 17.21 16.95
CA SER A 196 15.70 18.23 16.86
C SER A 196 16.22 19.62 17.24
N SER A 197 16.37 20.53 16.27
CA SER A 197 16.52 21.98 16.52
C SER A 197 15.18 22.73 16.55
N SER A 198 14.06 22.02 16.51
CA SER A 198 12.71 22.57 16.56
C SER A 198 11.90 21.82 17.61
N GLU A 199 11.27 22.55 18.53
CA GLU A 199 10.44 22.07 19.64
C GLU A 199 9.15 21.32 19.22
N ASN A 200 9.07 20.76 18.01
CA ASN A 200 7.88 20.05 17.53
C ASN A 200 8.21 18.69 16.89
N LYS A 201 7.81 17.64 17.63
CA LYS A 201 7.51 16.24 17.26
C LYS A 201 8.67 15.27 16.97
N ARG A 202 8.61 14.10 17.62
CA ARG A 202 9.38 12.88 17.32
C ARG A 202 8.81 12.28 16.02
N PRO A 203 9.58 12.18 14.92
CA PRO A 203 9.10 11.48 13.72
C PRO A 203 9.04 9.97 13.98
N ASP A 204 8.00 9.31 13.46
CA ASP A 204 7.84 7.86 13.59
C ASP A 204 9.01 7.14 12.93
N LYS A 205 9.49 7.61 11.76
CA LYS A 205 10.67 7.06 11.08
C LYS A 205 11.69 8.14 10.70
N LEU A 206 12.97 7.83 10.86
CA LEU A 206 14.08 8.69 10.49
C LEU A 206 15.13 7.89 9.71
N GLY A 207 15.55 8.40 8.55
CA GLY A 207 16.70 7.87 7.80
C GLY A 207 17.86 8.86 7.79
N MET A 208 19.07 8.38 8.10
CA MET A 208 20.26 9.20 8.25
C MET A 208 21.44 8.63 7.46
N VAL A 209 22.27 9.52 6.91
CA VAL A 209 23.63 9.18 6.46
C VAL A 209 24.61 9.88 7.39
N SER A 210 25.47 9.10 8.05
CA SER A 210 26.37 9.55 9.12
C SER A 210 25.64 10.27 10.27
N ARG A 211 25.47 11.60 10.18
CA ARG A 211 24.79 12.45 11.18
C ARG A 211 23.79 13.43 10.54
N LEU A 212 23.53 13.30 9.25
CA LEU A 212 22.60 14.15 8.51
C LEU A 212 21.27 13.41 8.37
N ALA A 213 20.21 14.02 8.87
CA ALA A 213 18.84 13.54 8.65
C ALA A 213 18.51 13.68 7.15
N LEU A 214 18.40 12.54 6.47
CA LEU A 214 18.20 12.46 5.03
C LEU A 214 16.71 12.54 4.68
N TRP A 215 15.87 11.88 5.47
CA TRP A 215 14.41 11.94 5.36
C TRP A 215 13.74 11.63 6.71
N ARG A 216 12.50 12.12 6.85
CA ARG A 216 11.61 11.85 7.99
C ARG A 216 10.31 11.27 7.46
N GLY A 217 9.82 10.23 8.10
CA GLY A 217 8.56 9.57 7.80
C GLY A 217 7.61 9.63 9.00
N GLU A 218 6.33 9.67 8.69
CA GLU A 218 5.26 9.49 9.66
C GLU A 218 4.55 8.21 9.27
N GLU A 219 4.39 7.32 10.23
CA GLU A 219 3.66 6.08 10.09
C GLU A 219 2.28 6.30 10.71
N LYS A 220 1.29 5.62 10.13
CA LYS A 220 -0.11 5.82 10.52
C LYS A 220 -0.78 4.46 10.46
N GLY A 221 -1.46 4.11 11.56
CA GLY A 221 -2.37 2.98 11.57
C GLY A 221 -3.51 3.13 10.57
N PRO A 222 -4.17 2.01 10.21
CA PRO A 222 -5.28 2.00 9.25
C PRO A 222 -6.46 2.90 9.64
N ASP A 223 -6.60 3.23 10.92
CA ASP A 223 -7.74 3.99 11.46
C ASP A 223 -7.53 5.51 11.51
N THR A 224 -6.38 6.01 11.01
CA THR A 224 -6.03 7.44 11.09
C THR A 224 -6.68 8.24 9.94
N GLU A 225 -7.32 9.38 10.23
CA GLU A 225 -8.09 10.18 9.26
C GLU A 225 -7.22 11.13 8.38
N ASP A 226 -5.91 11.24 8.65
CA ASP A 226 -4.98 12.14 7.97
C ASP A 226 -4.52 11.61 6.59
N ASP A 227 -4.18 12.53 5.67
CA ASP A 227 -3.64 12.20 4.33
C ASP A 227 -2.11 12.00 4.41
N PRO A 228 -1.61 10.75 4.35
CA PRO A 228 -0.19 10.48 4.53
C PRO A 228 0.66 11.07 3.42
N LYS A 229 0.10 11.25 2.20
CA LYS A 229 0.83 11.84 1.07
C LYS A 229 1.02 13.33 1.27
N GLN A 230 -0.02 14.07 1.65
CA GLN A 230 0.09 15.51 1.91
C GLN A 230 1.01 15.80 3.10
N GLU A 231 0.92 15.00 4.15
CA GLU A 231 1.76 15.17 5.32
C GLU A 231 3.24 14.88 5.03
N LEU A 232 3.52 13.79 4.30
CA LEU A 232 4.86 13.48 3.81
C LEU A 232 5.42 14.64 2.99
N VAL A 233 4.68 15.15 2.00
CA VAL A 233 5.10 16.30 1.17
C VAL A 233 5.38 17.54 2.02
N ARG A 234 4.53 17.83 3.01
CA ARG A 234 4.68 19.02 3.88
C ARG A 234 5.89 18.93 4.81
N LYS A 235 6.25 17.73 5.26
CA LYS A 235 7.31 17.49 6.25
C LYS A 235 8.65 17.04 5.66
N LEU A 236 8.69 16.68 4.37
CA LEU A 236 9.90 16.22 3.70
C LEU A 236 10.91 17.37 3.55
N ILE A 237 12.12 17.19 4.08
CA ILE A 237 13.23 18.14 3.96
C ILE A 237 14.18 17.63 2.88
N TRP A 238 14.29 18.36 1.77
CA TRP A 238 15.12 17.96 0.63
C TRP A 238 16.60 18.28 0.86
N THR A 239 17.46 17.26 0.81
CA THR A 239 18.92 17.42 0.67
C THR A 239 19.39 16.81 -0.66
N LEU A 240 20.55 17.26 -1.17
CA LEU A 240 21.11 16.82 -2.46
C LEU A 240 21.26 15.28 -2.53
N LEU A 241 21.72 14.68 -1.43
CA LEU A 241 21.89 13.23 -1.28
C LEU A 241 20.54 12.50 -1.14
N ALA A 242 19.57 13.08 -0.42
CA ALA A 242 18.19 12.57 -0.33
C ALA A 242 17.49 12.51 -1.70
N SER A 243 17.79 13.48 -2.56
CA SER A 243 17.17 13.60 -3.88
C SER A 243 17.62 12.45 -4.80
N LEU A 244 18.93 12.20 -4.90
CA LEU A 244 19.50 11.09 -5.69
C LEU A 244 19.04 9.71 -5.21
N ILE A 245 18.97 9.49 -3.90
CA ILE A 245 18.50 8.24 -3.30
C ILE A 245 16.98 8.09 -3.53
N GLY A 246 16.20 9.15 -3.27
CA GLY A 246 14.75 9.18 -3.53
C GLY A 246 14.39 8.91 -4.99
N PHE A 247 15.21 9.37 -5.95
CA PHE A 247 15.00 9.10 -7.37
C PHE A 247 15.23 7.65 -7.76
N ASN A 248 16.27 6.99 -7.23
CA ASN A 248 16.50 5.57 -7.50
C ASN A 248 15.45 4.68 -6.83
N ILE A 249 15.03 5.04 -5.60
CA ILE A 249 13.93 4.38 -4.89
C ILE A 249 12.62 4.58 -5.64
N SER A 250 12.33 5.77 -6.18
CA SER A 250 11.08 6.01 -6.90
C SER A 250 10.93 5.16 -8.16
N LYS A 251 12.04 4.85 -8.85
CA LYS A 251 12.06 3.89 -9.97
C LYS A 251 11.72 2.49 -9.50
N LEU A 252 12.26 2.05 -8.36
CA LEU A 252 11.92 0.76 -7.76
C LEU A 252 10.47 0.74 -7.26
N LEU A 253 10.04 1.70 -6.44
CA LEU A 253 8.69 1.81 -5.89
C LEU A 253 7.61 1.89 -6.97
N MET A 254 7.87 2.56 -8.10
CA MET A 254 6.96 2.55 -9.24
C MET A 254 6.80 1.13 -9.81
N ARG A 255 7.90 0.37 -9.95
CA ARG A 255 7.86 -1.03 -10.42
C ARG A 255 7.29 -1.99 -9.38
N LEU A 256 7.53 -1.76 -8.09
CA LEU A 256 6.92 -2.50 -6.99
C LEU A 256 5.42 -2.23 -6.90
N SER A 257 4.99 -0.99 -7.15
CA SER A 257 3.57 -0.63 -7.28
C SER A 257 2.93 -1.31 -8.49
N GLU A 258 3.59 -1.32 -9.65
CA GLU A 258 3.14 -2.08 -10.84
C GLU A 258 3.06 -3.58 -10.55
N ALA A 259 4.03 -4.17 -9.86
CA ALA A 259 4.01 -5.57 -9.47
C ALA A 259 2.91 -5.88 -8.45
N GLY A 260 2.69 -5.00 -7.46
CA GLY A 260 1.57 -5.09 -6.51
C GLY A 260 0.21 -5.10 -7.21
N ILE A 261 0.05 -4.30 -8.27
CA ILE A 261 -1.15 -4.30 -9.13
C ILE A 261 -1.37 -5.68 -9.78
N VAL A 262 -0.32 -6.37 -10.22
CA VAL A 262 -0.45 -7.69 -10.87
C VAL A 262 -0.56 -8.83 -9.85
N LEU A 263 0.01 -8.67 -8.67
CA LEU A 263 -0.07 -9.63 -7.55
C LEU A 263 -1.40 -9.58 -6.80
N GLY A 264 -2.28 -8.61 -7.10
CA GLY A 264 -3.47 -8.35 -6.29
C GLY A 264 -3.13 -7.83 -4.89
N VAL A 265 -1.87 -7.45 -4.67
CA VAL A 265 -1.37 -6.76 -3.48
C VAL A 265 -1.32 -5.27 -3.84
N GLU A 266 -2.48 -4.72 -4.18
CA GLU A 266 -2.61 -3.27 -4.38
C GLU A 266 -2.61 -2.59 -3.02
N SER A 267 -1.90 -1.46 -2.92
CA SER A 267 -2.42 -0.40 -2.07
C SER A 267 -3.68 0.09 -2.78
N ASP A 268 -4.82 -0.33 -2.26
CA ASP A 268 -6.15 0.15 -2.57
C ASP A 268 -6.40 1.56 -1.99
N PHE A 269 -5.31 2.26 -1.62
CA PHE A 269 -5.29 3.66 -1.23
C PHE A 269 -4.84 4.53 -2.41
N TYR A 270 -5.79 5.19 -3.08
CA TYR A 270 -5.47 6.13 -4.15
C TYR A 270 -6.51 7.23 -4.24
N ASP A 271 -6.05 8.39 -4.69
CA ASP A 271 -6.86 9.55 -4.97
C ASP A 271 -7.05 9.70 -6.47
N TYR A 272 -8.26 10.02 -6.89
CA TYR A 272 -8.50 10.46 -8.26
C TYR A 272 -9.45 11.65 -8.26
N ARG A 273 -9.21 12.55 -9.23
CA ARG A 273 -10.01 13.77 -9.41
C ARG A 273 -10.89 13.60 -10.64
N THR A 274 -12.16 13.91 -10.48
CA THR A 274 -13.09 14.12 -11.59
C THR A 274 -13.47 15.60 -11.63
N ASP A 275 -14.25 16.01 -12.63
CA ASP A 275 -14.81 17.36 -12.66
C ASP A 275 -15.72 17.57 -11.44
N GLY A 276 -15.35 18.52 -10.58
CA GLY A 276 -16.15 18.92 -9.41
C GLY A 276 -15.89 18.19 -8.09
N LYS A 277 -15.25 17.00 -8.08
CA LYS A 277 -14.94 16.26 -6.84
C LYS A 277 -13.56 15.58 -6.84
N THR A 278 -13.06 15.35 -5.63
CA THR A 278 -11.88 14.49 -5.37
C THR A 278 -12.36 13.29 -4.58
N VAL A 279 -12.00 12.08 -5.04
CA VAL A 279 -12.32 10.83 -4.36
C VAL A 279 -11.04 10.27 -3.77
N PHE A 280 -11.02 10.08 -2.45
CA PHE A 280 -9.94 9.40 -1.73
C PHE A 280 -10.43 8.00 -1.38
N VAL A 281 -9.82 6.99 -1.97
CA VAL A 281 -9.99 5.61 -1.55
C VAL A 281 -8.92 5.35 -0.51
N GLY A 282 -9.33 5.02 0.72
CA GLY A 282 -8.47 4.66 1.84
C GLY A 282 -9.09 3.50 2.62
N THR A 283 -9.12 3.50 3.95
CA THR A 283 -9.91 2.51 4.73
C THR A 283 -11.43 2.70 4.59
N GLY A 284 -11.85 3.92 4.27
CA GLY A 284 -13.16 4.23 3.71
C GLY A 284 -13.02 4.87 2.34
N VAL A 285 -14.12 5.30 1.76
CA VAL A 285 -14.10 6.12 0.55
C VAL A 285 -14.57 7.52 0.91
N ASP A 286 -13.75 8.54 0.69
CA ASP A 286 -14.14 9.93 0.92
C ASP A 286 -14.36 10.66 -0.39
N LYS A 287 -15.52 11.29 -0.53
CA LYS A 287 -15.87 12.15 -1.66
C LYS A 287 -15.90 13.60 -1.18
N ILE A 288 -14.98 14.40 -1.70
CA ILE A 288 -14.84 15.83 -1.36
C ILE A 288 -15.27 16.68 -2.54
N TYR A 289 -16.29 17.51 -2.34
CA TYR A 289 -16.87 18.35 -3.40
C TYR A 289 -16.28 19.76 -3.37
N ARG A 290 -15.88 20.26 -4.53
CA ARG A 290 -15.31 21.62 -4.64
C ARG A 290 -16.36 22.69 -4.38
N ASP A 291 -17.55 22.49 -4.96
CA ASP A 291 -18.64 23.46 -4.94
C ASP A 291 -19.69 23.15 -3.87
N LYS A 292 -20.16 24.19 -3.17
CA LYS A 292 -21.14 24.08 -2.08
C LYS A 292 -22.53 23.66 -2.59
N ARG A 293 -22.96 24.18 -3.74
CA ARG A 293 -24.27 23.86 -4.32
C ARG A 293 -24.31 22.39 -4.77
N THR A 294 -23.23 21.89 -5.36
CA THR A 294 -23.10 20.47 -5.69
C THR A 294 -23.11 19.60 -4.43
N PHE A 295 -22.35 19.98 -3.39
CA PHE A 295 -22.38 19.27 -2.11
C PHE A 295 -23.79 19.18 -1.51
N GLU A 296 -24.54 20.28 -1.50
CA GLU A 296 -25.92 20.32 -1.00
C GLU A 296 -26.89 19.49 -1.84
N LYS A 297 -26.77 19.51 -3.18
CA LYS A 297 -27.52 18.63 -4.10
C LYS A 297 -27.26 17.16 -3.74
N VAL A 298 -25.99 16.78 -3.68
CA VAL A 298 -25.55 15.40 -3.39
C VAL A 298 -25.98 14.96 -2.00
N TYR A 299 -25.93 15.85 -1.00
CA TYR A 299 -26.45 15.58 0.34
C TYR A 299 -27.94 15.17 0.32
N GLN A 300 -28.78 15.90 -0.41
CA GLN A 300 -30.21 15.56 -0.53
C GLN A 300 -30.43 14.23 -1.26
N ILE A 301 -29.62 13.95 -2.29
CA ILE A 301 -29.67 12.66 -3.00
C ILE A 301 -29.35 11.52 -2.04
N TYR A 302 -28.20 11.55 -1.34
CA TYR A 302 -27.82 10.47 -0.43
C TYR A 302 -28.80 10.30 0.74
N LYS A 303 -29.41 11.40 1.20
CA LYS A 303 -30.51 11.32 2.17
C LYS A 303 -31.72 10.56 1.62
N SER A 304 -32.04 10.72 0.33
CA SER A 304 -33.18 10.07 -0.32
C SER A 304 -32.96 8.58 -0.62
N ILE A 305 -31.71 8.09 -0.65
CA ILE A 305 -31.34 6.71 -1.01
C ILE A 305 -30.76 5.88 0.14
N LYS A 306 -30.91 6.34 1.39
CA LYS A 306 -30.29 5.73 2.59
C LYS A 306 -30.53 4.22 2.74
N ASP A 307 -31.64 3.72 2.21
CA ASP A 307 -32.07 2.32 2.33
C ASP A 307 -32.04 1.57 0.98
N CYS A 308 -31.38 2.14 -0.04
CA CYS A 308 -31.23 1.50 -1.33
C CYS A 308 -30.31 0.26 -1.21
N PRO A 309 -30.78 -0.95 -1.61
CA PRO A 309 -29.97 -2.15 -1.56
C PRO A 309 -28.84 -2.08 -2.58
N ASN A 310 -27.73 -2.77 -2.30
CA ASN A 310 -26.56 -2.86 -3.18
C ASN A 310 -26.06 -1.50 -3.71
N ALA A 311 -26.25 -0.44 -2.92
CA ALA A 311 -25.79 0.90 -3.22
C ALA A 311 -24.76 1.34 -2.17
N GLU A 312 -23.84 2.22 -2.55
CA GLU A 312 -23.04 2.92 -1.55
C GLU A 312 -23.94 3.82 -0.67
N GLN A 313 -23.51 4.00 0.57
CA GLN A 313 -24.21 4.72 1.61
C GLN A 313 -23.26 5.68 2.30
N VAL A 314 -23.80 6.77 2.84
CA VAL A 314 -23.04 7.75 3.62
C VAL A 314 -22.93 7.27 5.06
N LEU A 315 -21.70 7.08 5.53
CA LEU A 315 -21.37 6.78 6.92
C LEU A 315 -21.28 8.05 7.77
N LYS A 316 -20.54 9.06 7.30
CA LYS A 316 -20.27 10.31 8.03
C LYS A 316 -20.20 11.48 7.07
N ILE A 317 -20.58 12.67 7.55
CA ILE A 317 -20.60 13.91 6.78
C ILE A 317 -19.78 14.95 7.53
N ASN A 318 -18.86 15.61 6.84
CA ASN A 318 -18.17 16.80 7.30
C ASN A 318 -18.52 17.96 6.36
N ALA A 319 -19.44 18.82 6.81
CA ALA A 319 -19.94 19.93 6.01
C ALA A 319 -18.92 21.06 5.82
N ALA A 320 -17.98 21.26 6.76
CA ALA A 320 -16.93 22.27 6.64
C ALA A 320 -16.02 21.98 5.45
N ASP A 321 -15.64 20.71 5.31
CA ASP A 321 -14.78 20.22 4.23
C ASP A 321 -15.56 19.79 2.98
N ARG A 322 -16.90 19.85 3.00
CA ARG A 322 -17.79 19.32 1.94
C ARG A 322 -17.47 17.86 1.59
N ARG A 323 -17.23 17.05 2.64
CA ARG A 323 -16.75 15.67 2.57
C ARG A 323 -17.83 14.70 3.02
N PHE A 324 -18.05 13.66 2.22
CA PHE A 324 -18.82 12.48 2.59
C PHE A 324 -17.87 11.30 2.77
N ARG A 325 -18.00 10.58 3.88
CA ARG A 325 -17.39 9.27 4.06
C ARG A 325 -18.41 8.21 3.68
N MET A 326 -18.05 7.37 2.71
CA MET A 326 -18.89 6.39 2.06
C MET A 326 -18.54 4.97 2.51
N ILE A 327 -19.55 4.09 2.48
CA ILE A 327 -19.46 2.65 2.70
C ILE A 327 -20.37 1.91 1.69
N PRO A 328 -20.15 0.62 1.40
CA PRO A 328 -18.97 -0.15 1.76
C PRO A 328 -17.77 0.27 0.90
N ARG A 329 -16.59 -0.15 1.34
CA ARG A 329 -15.39 -0.04 0.52
C ARG A 329 -15.44 -1.05 -0.63
N CYS A 330 -15.07 -0.62 -1.83
CA CYS A 330 -15.19 -1.45 -3.03
C CYS A 330 -13.87 -1.53 -3.82
N LEU A 331 -13.65 -2.66 -4.48
CA LEU A 331 -12.53 -2.92 -5.38
C LEU A 331 -12.82 -2.35 -6.77
N VAL A 332 -11.92 -1.49 -7.27
CA VAL A 332 -12.18 -0.69 -8.48
C VAL A 332 -11.81 -1.39 -9.79
N LYS A 333 -11.09 -2.51 -9.72
CA LYS A 333 -10.64 -3.25 -10.92
C LYS A 333 -11.24 -4.65 -11.07
N SER A 334 -12.19 -5.04 -10.22
CA SER A 334 -12.88 -6.33 -10.37
C SER A 334 -13.71 -6.35 -11.66
N ARG A 335 -13.48 -7.35 -12.52
CA ARG A 335 -14.30 -7.58 -13.71
C ARG A 335 -15.35 -8.64 -13.41
N ALA A 336 -16.61 -8.37 -13.74
CA ALA A 336 -17.71 -9.31 -13.56
C ALA A 336 -17.66 -10.40 -14.66
N ARG A 337 -16.73 -11.33 -14.52
CA ARG A 337 -16.51 -12.47 -15.42
C ARG A 337 -16.08 -13.69 -14.60
N PRO A 338 -16.52 -14.92 -14.94
CA PRO A 338 -17.29 -15.34 -16.13
C PRO A 338 -18.78 -14.95 -16.07
N GLU A 339 -19.62 -15.43 -17.00
CA GLU A 339 -21.04 -15.02 -17.14
C GLU A 339 -21.85 -15.12 -15.83
N ASP A 340 -21.58 -16.09 -14.96
CA ASP A 340 -22.23 -16.15 -13.64
C ASP A 340 -21.92 -14.92 -12.76
N GLU A 341 -20.68 -14.44 -12.74
CA GLU A 341 -20.30 -13.21 -12.03
C GLU A 341 -20.90 -11.96 -12.70
N LEU A 342 -21.02 -11.95 -14.03
CA LEU A 342 -21.77 -10.91 -14.74
C LEU A 342 -23.23 -10.89 -14.27
N LEU A 343 -23.89 -12.04 -14.23
CA LEU A 343 -25.27 -12.16 -13.79
C LEU A 343 -25.45 -11.74 -12.33
N LYS A 344 -24.51 -12.08 -11.42
CA LYS A 344 -24.51 -11.59 -10.03
C LYS A 344 -24.45 -10.06 -9.97
N ALA A 345 -23.51 -9.45 -10.70
CA ALA A 345 -23.37 -8.00 -10.75
C ALA A 345 -24.65 -7.31 -11.27
N LEU A 346 -25.20 -7.81 -12.38
CA LEU A 346 -26.41 -7.27 -12.98
C LEU A 346 -27.64 -7.44 -12.08
N ILE A 347 -27.76 -8.56 -11.34
CA ILE A 347 -28.82 -8.75 -10.35
C ILE A 347 -28.73 -7.69 -9.25
N ASN A 348 -27.54 -7.46 -8.68
CA ASN A 348 -27.39 -6.46 -7.62
C ASN A 348 -27.69 -5.03 -8.11
N VAL A 349 -27.27 -4.69 -9.33
CA VAL A 349 -27.64 -3.42 -9.97
C VAL A 349 -29.15 -3.33 -10.18
N ALA A 350 -29.79 -4.38 -10.71
CA ALA A 350 -31.22 -4.40 -10.94
C ALA A 350 -32.03 -4.30 -9.63
N GLU A 351 -31.58 -4.92 -8.54
CA GLU A 351 -32.17 -4.76 -7.19
C GLU A 351 -32.14 -3.29 -6.71
N ALA A 352 -31.01 -2.60 -6.90
CA ALA A 352 -30.90 -1.17 -6.60
C ALA A 352 -31.85 -0.33 -7.48
N LEU A 353 -31.94 -0.64 -8.77
CA LEU A 353 -32.80 0.07 -9.72
C LEU A 353 -34.29 -0.15 -9.43
N VAL A 354 -34.72 -1.36 -9.07
CA VAL A 354 -36.11 -1.62 -8.62
C VAL A 354 -36.47 -0.70 -7.45
N TRP A 355 -35.57 -0.58 -6.47
CA TRP A 355 -35.77 0.29 -5.33
C TRP A 355 -35.84 1.77 -5.71
N LEU A 356 -34.90 2.27 -6.52
CA LEU A 356 -34.88 3.66 -6.98
C LEU A 356 -36.13 4.01 -7.80
N HIS A 357 -36.49 3.15 -8.76
CA HIS A 357 -37.61 3.39 -9.66
C HIS A 357 -38.93 3.38 -8.90
N GLY A 358 -39.07 2.54 -7.87
CA GLY A 358 -40.20 2.56 -6.93
C GLY A 358 -40.32 3.86 -6.10
N LYS A 359 -39.24 4.65 -6.01
CA LYS A 359 -39.22 6.00 -5.41
C LYS A 359 -39.33 7.12 -6.44
N ASN A 360 -39.61 6.81 -7.71
CA ASN A 360 -39.56 7.74 -8.83
C ASN A 360 -38.19 8.43 -8.97
N LEU A 361 -37.11 7.70 -8.67
CA LEU A 361 -35.72 8.14 -8.89
C LEU A 361 -35.09 7.30 -10.00
N MET A 362 -34.07 7.87 -10.65
CA MET A 362 -33.22 7.18 -11.62
C MET A 362 -31.75 7.58 -11.44
N HIS A 363 -30.83 6.65 -11.69
CA HIS A 363 -29.39 6.84 -11.48
C HIS A 363 -28.74 7.69 -12.57
N ARG A 364 -29.14 7.48 -13.84
CA ARG A 364 -28.67 8.16 -15.07
C ARG A 364 -27.25 7.84 -15.54
N ASP A 365 -26.38 7.30 -14.71
CA ASP A 365 -25.00 6.91 -15.12
C ASP A 365 -24.66 5.45 -14.80
N ILE A 366 -25.43 4.50 -15.33
CA ILE A 366 -25.18 3.06 -15.14
C ILE A 366 -24.08 2.60 -16.10
N THR A 367 -22.85 2.48 -15.58
CA THR A 367 -21.67 2.03 -16.35
C THR A 367 -20.73 1.17 -15.50
N TRP A 368 -19.78 0.47 -16.12
CA TRP A 368 -18.79 -0.35 -15.40
C TRP A 368 -17.87 0.46 -14.48
N ARG A 369 -17.81 1.79 -14.63
CA ARG A 369 -17.07 2.65 -13.68
C ARG A 369 -17.78 2.77 -12.33
N ASN A 370 -19.09 2.55 -12.33
CA ASN A 370 -19.98 2.78 -11.20
C ASN A 370 -20.51 1.47 -10.59
N VAL A 371 -20.06 0.31 -11.06
CA VAL A 371 -20.45 -1.01 -10.53
C VAL A 371 -19.20 -1.71 -10.00
N LEU A 372 -19.04 -1.72 -8.68
CA LEU A 372 -17.81 -2.18 -8.03
C LEU A 372 -18.07 -3.37 -7.10
N ARG A 373 -17.05 -4.20 -6.87
CA ARG A 373 -17.18 -5.36 -5.97
C ARG A 373 -16.88 -4.96 -4.54
N ASN A 374 -17.75 -5.31 -3.60
CA ASN A 374 -17.52 -5.05 -2.17
C ASN A 374 -16.28 -5.82 -1.67
N THR A 375 -15.39 -5.18 -0.91
CA THR A 375 -14.21 -5.85 -0.33
C THR A 375 -14.57 -6.85 0.77
N SER A 376 -15.67 -6.62 1.48
CA SER A 376 -16.08 -7.41 2.65
C SER A 376 -17.04 -8.56 2.30
N GLY A 377 -17.37 -8.76 1.03
CA GLY A 377 -18.35 -9.77 0.61
C GLY A 377 -18.26 -10.14 -0.87
N THR A 378 -19.28 -10.83 -1.36
CA THR A 378 -19.38 -11.28 -2.76
C THR A 378 -20.29 -10.41 -3.62
N ASN A 379 -21.00 -9.46 -3.00
CA ASN A 379 -21.95 -8.59 -3.69
C ASN A 379 -21.26 -7.48 -4.48
N TRP A 380 -21.95 -7.04 -5.53
CA TRP A 380 -21.60 -5.85 -6.31
C TRP A 380 -22.42 -4.66 -5.82
N VAL A 381 -21.82 -3.48 -5.88
CA VAL A 381 -22.33 -2.23 -5.33
C VAL A 381 -22.37 -1.19 -6.43
N LEU A 382 -23.54 -0.60 -6.62
CA LEU A 382 -23.74 0.57 -7.45
C LEU A 382 -23.24 1.81 -6.69
N ILE A 383 -22.41 2.62 -7.33
CA ILE A 383 -21.83 3.83 -6.77
C ILE A 383 -22.08 5.03 -7.70
N ASP A 384 -21.74 6.20 -7.20
CA ASP A 384 -21.77 7.48 -7.90
C ASP A 384 -23.17 7.99 -8.26
N PHE A 385 -23.98 8.19 -7.22
CA PHE A 385 -25.34 8.71 -7.32
C PHE A 385 -25.42 10.22 -7.58
N ASP A 386 -24.32 10.92 -7.85
CA ASP A 386 -24.28 12.40 -7.98
C ASP A 386 -25.24 12.94 -9.06
N GLU A 387 -25.49 12.11 -10.07
CA GLU A 387 -26.42 12.39 -11.16
C GLU A 387 -27.81 11.78 -10.95
N THR A 388 -28.16 11.29 -9.76
CA THR A 388 -29.53 10.83 -9.50
C THR A 388 -30.53 11.97 -9.66
N ALA A 389 -31.67 11.68 -10.28
CA ALA A 389 -32.75 12.64 -10.49
C ALA A 389 -34.13 11.99 -10.33
N ALA A 390 -35.15 12.81 -10.05
CA ALA A 390 -36.53 12.37 -10.11
C ALA A 390 -36.93 12.09 -11.57
N THR A 391 -37.73 11.05 -11.79
CA THR A 391 -38.28 10.71 -13.11
C THR A 391 -39.73 11.20 -13.25
N PRO A 392 -40.13 11.78 -14.39
CA PRO A 392 -39.30 12.13 -15.55
C PRO A 392 -38.48 13.42 -15.33
N CYS A 393 -37.37 13.60 -16.05
CA CYS A 393 -36.58 14.83 -15.99
C CYS A 393 -36.20 15.39 -17.37
N GLY A 394 -35.66 16.62 -17.36
CA GLY A 394 -35.08 17.30 -18.52
C GLY A 394 -33.57 17.02 -18.68
N HIS A 395 -32.86 17.91 -19.40
CA HIS A 395 -31.47 17.75 -19.82
C HIS A 395 -30.50 17.20 -18.75
N ALA A 396 -29.66 16.25 -19.16
CA ALA A 396 -28.51 15.74 -18.41
C ALA A 396 -27.20 16.38 -18.92
N HIS A 397 -26.22 16.58 -18.05
CA HIS A 397 -24.91 17.14 -18.39
C HIS A 397 -23.86 16.02 -18.52
N GLY A 398 -22.82 16.21 -19.35
CA GLY A 398 -21.65 15.31 -19.38
C GLY A 398 -21.87 13.95 -20.04
N LEU A 399 -22.81 13.84 -20.99
CA LEU A 399 -23.16 12.55 -21.62
C LEU A 399 -22.04 11.99 -22.50
N CYS A 400 -21.70 10.72 -22.29
CA CYS A 400 -20.99 9.91 -23.28
C CYS A 400 -22.02 9.31 -24.24
N VAL A 401 -22.04 9.76 -25.50
CA VAL A 401 -23.03 9.40 -26.51
C VAL A 401 -23.13 7.87 -26.74
N GLU A 402 -22.04 7.15 -26.57
CA GLU A 402 -21.99 5.69 -26.81
C GLU A 402 -22.46 4.83 -25.62
N ALA A 403 -22.43 5.40 -24.41
CA ALA A 403 -22.74 4.70 -23.16
C ALA A 403 -24.16 4.97 -22.64
N HIS A 404 -24.75 6.10 -23.00
CA HIS A 404 -26.03 6.55 -22.48
C HIS A 404 -27.19 6.26 -23.43
N ALA A 405 -28.41 6.26 -22.89
CA ALA A 405 -29.61 6.08 -23.68
C ALA A 405 -29.81 7.26 -24.65
N PRO A 406 -30.26 7.02 -25.89
CA PRO A 406 -30.28 8.04 -26.94
C PRO A 406 -31.19 9.24 -26.59
N GLU A 407 -32.28 9.02 -25.84
CA GLU A 407 -33.21 10.05 -25.39
C GLU A 407 -32.60 11.04 -24.37
N MET A 408 -31.53 10.67 -23.66
CA MET A 408 -30.88 11.61 -22.72
C MET A 408 -30.32 12.84 -23.44
N SER A 409 -29.90 12.70 -24.70
CA SER A 409 -29.46 13.81 -25.55
C SER A 409 -30.60 14.75 -25.99
N ARG A 410 -31.86 14.26 -25.97
CA ARG A 410 -33.06 15.00 -26.37
C ARG A 410 -33.69 15.76 -25.20
N GLY A 411 -33.11 15.67 -24.01
CA GLY A 411 -33.57 16.36 -22.82
C GLY A 411 -34.58 15.55 -22.01
N ARG A 412 -35.78 15.28 -22.53
CA ARG A 412 -36.84 14.60 -21.75
C ARG A 412 -36.63 13.09 -21.69
N HIS A 413 -36.49 12.54 -20.49
CA HIS A 413 -36.30 11.11 -20.26
C HIS A 413 -36.83 10.65 -18.89
N ASP A 414 -36.96 9.34 -18.71
CA ASP A 414 -37.45 8.69 -17.50
C ASP A 414 -36.52 7.55 -17.05
N SER A 415 -36.93 6.76 -16.06
CA SER A 415 -36.15 5.67 -15.49
C SER A 415 -35.74 4.56 -16.48
N SER A 416 -36.31 4.52 -17.69
CA SER A 416 -35.91 3.57 -18.73
C SER A 416 -34.46 3.76 -19.20
N VAL A 417 -33.85 4.92 -18.93
CA VAL A 417 -32.42 5.17 -19.23
C VAL A 417 -31.49 4.26 -18.42
N ASP A 418 -31.87 3.90 -17.19
CA ASP A 418 -31.08 2.98 -16.37
C ASP A 418 -31.15 1.55 -16.92
N ILE A 419 -32.28 1.18 -17.54
CA ILE A 419 -32.45 -0.13 -18.20
C ILE A 419 -31.57 -0.24 -19.44
N TRP A 420 -31.44 0.83 -20.21
CA TRP A 420 -30.44 0.89 -21.27
C TRP A 420 -29.03 0.65 -20.72
N GLY A 421 -28.72 1.24 -19.55
CA GLY A 421 -27.49 1.01 -18.81
C GLY A 421 -27.19 -0.46 -18.55
N ILE A 422 -28.16 -1.26 -18.10
CA ILE A 422 -28.02 -2.72 -17.96
C ILE A 422 -27.62 -3.36 -19.29
N GLY A 423 -28.32 -3.02 -20.37
CA GLY A 423 -27.99 -3.51 -21.71
C GLY A 423 -26.57 -3.12 -22.14
N HIS A 424 -26.14 -1.91 -21.79
CA HIS A 424 -24.79 -1.42 -22.06
C HIS A 424 -23.73 -2.20 -21.25
N LEU A 425 -23.99 -2.50 -19.98
CA LEU A 425 -23.11 -3.33 -19.15
C LEU A 425 -22.90 -4.73 -19.75
N ILE A 426 -23.99 -5.37 -20.22
CA ILE A 426 -23.90 -6.68 -20.90
C ILE A 426 -23.06 -6.56 -22.18
N ARG A 427 -23.38 -5.59 -23.04
CA ARG A 427 -22.68 -5.35 -24.33
C ARG A 427 -21.19 -5.10 -24.14
N SER A 428 -20.81 -4.39 -23.08
CA SER A 428 -19.43 -3.98 -22.79
C SER A 428 -18.70 -4.91 -21.81
N SER A 429 -19.30 -6.03 -21.41
CA SER A 429 -18.74 -6.98 -20.43
C SER A 429 -17.41 -7.63 -20.88
N GLY A 430 -17.16 -7.69 -22.19
CA GLY A 430 -15.96 -8.32 -22.76
C GLY A 430 -15.96 -9.86 -22.66
N ILE A 431 -17.13 -10.48 -22.39
CA ILE A 431 -17.29 -11.93 -22.35
C ILE A 431 -17.63 -12.44 -23.76
N ASN A 432 -16.75 -13.27 -24.31
CA ASN A 432 -17.02 -14.00 -25.55
C ASN A 432 -17.92 -15.20 -25.24
N GLY A 433 -18.98 -15.41 -26.02
CA GLY A 433 -19.82 -16.61 -25.89
C GLY A 433 -20.98 -16.52 -24.90
N LEU A 434 -21.48 -15.31 -24.58
CA LEU A 434 -22.66 -15.14 -23.70
C LEU A 434 -23.85 -16.04 -24.07
N SER A 435 -24.60 -16.57 -23.11
CA SER A 435 -25.79 -17.39 -23.38
C SER A 435 -26.82 -16.64 -24.23
N ALA A 436 -27.63 -17.39 -24.99
CA ALA A 436 -28.65 -16.82 -25.88
C ALA A 436 -29.64 -15.93 -25.10
N GLY A 437 -30.04 -16.34 -23.90
CA GLY A 437 -30.94 -15.57 -23.05
C GLY A 437 -30.34 -14.25 -22.55
N VAL A 438 -29.03 -14.21 -22.23
CA VAL A 438 -28.34 -12.96 -21.87
C VAL A 438 -28.26 -12.01 -23.08
N ARG A 439 -27.96 -12.53 -24.28
CA ARG A 439 -27.96 -11.71 -25.51
C ARG A 439 -29.35 -11.18 -25.87
N GLU A 440 -30.40 -11.97 -25.62
CA GLU A 440 -31.78 -11.53 -25.79
C GLU A 440 -32.11 -10.39 -24.84
N LEU A 441 -31.82 -10.54 -23.54
CA LEU A 441 -32.03 -9.48 -22.56
C LEU A 441 -31.27 -8.20 -22.93
N GLN A 442 -30.01 -8.33 -23.37
CA GLN A 442 -29.22 -7.19 -23.87
C GLN A 442 -29.95 -6.44 -24.99
N ARG A 443 -30.47 -7.16 -25.99
CA ARG A 443 -31.19 -6.56 -27.12
C ARG A 443 -32.46 -5.84 -26.69
N ASP A 444 -33.18 -6.39 -25.72
CA ASP A 444 -34.42 -5.80 -25.22
C ASP A 444 -34.15 -4.55 -24.35
N CYS A 445 -33.07 -4.57 -23.55
CA CYS A 445 -32.62 -3.40 -22.79
C CYS A 445 -32.11 -2.26 -23.70
N LEU A 446 -31.51 -2.58 -24.84
CA LEU A 446 -30.96 -1.61 -25.79
C LEU A 446 -31.96 -1.17 -26.89
N GLN A 447 -33.26 -1.35 -26.67
CA GLN A 447 -34.28 -0.82 -27.60
C GLN A 447 -34.19 0.71 -27.69
N THR A 448 -34.18 1.24 -28.91
CA THR A 448 -34.15 2.70 -29.15
C THR A 448 -35.43 3.37 -28.67
N ASP A 449 -36.57 2.69 -28.83
CA ASP A 449 -37.85 3.09 -28.24
C ASP A 449 -37.87 2.70 -26.76
N ALA A 450 -37.77 3.69 -25.88
CA ALA A 450 -37.74 3.53 -24.42
C ALA A 450 -38.93 2.72 -23.88
N SER A 451 -40.12 2.86 -24.49
CA SER A 451 -41.34 2.17 -24.06
C SER A 451 -41.30 0.66 -24.29
N ARG A 452 -40.39 0.18 -25.15
CA ARG A 452 -40.21 -1.25 -25.45
C ARG A 452 -39.20 -1.94 -24.54
N ARG A 453 -38.45 -1.18 -23.74
CA ARG A 453 -37.51 -1.76 -22.78
C ARG A 453 -38.29 -2.39 -21.62
N PRO A 454 -37.82 -3.50 -21.03
CA PRO A 454 -38.40 -4.03 -19.81
C PRO A 454 -38.27 -2.99 -18.67
N ASN A 455 -39.16 -3.02 -17.67
CA ASN A 455 -38.93 -2.27 -16.43
C ASN A 455 -37.91 -2.99 -15.53
N ALA A 456 -37.45 -2.33 -14.46
CA ALA A 456 -36.42 -2.88 -13.58
C ALA A 456 -36.83 -4.22 -12.92
N GLU A 457 -38.10 -4.37 -12.53
CA GLU A 457 -38.62 -5.61 -11.93
C GLU A 457 -38.58 -6.78 -12.92
N THR A 458 -39.06 -6.56 -14.14
CA THR A 458 -39.02 -7.55 -15.23
C THR A 458 -37.58 -7.91 -15.57
N CYS A 459 -36.67 -6.92 -15.59
CA CYS A 459 -35.26 -7.16 -15.83
C CYS A 459 -34.62 -8.01 -14.71
N LEU A 460 -34.92 -7.71 -13.45
CA LEU A 460 -34.43 -8.46 -12.30
C LEU A 460 -34.90 -9.92 -12.33
N GLU A 461 -36.17 -10.17 -12.61
CA GLU A 461 -36.72 -11.53 -12.68
C GLU A 461 -36.10 -12.34 -13.83
N ARG A 462 -35.87 -11.72 -15.00
CA ARG A 462 -35.15 -12.34 -16.10
C ARG A 462 -33.71 -12.69 -15.73
N LEU A 463 -32.97 -11.78 -15.09
CA LEU A 463 -31.60 -12.03 -14.65
C LEU A 463 -31.51 -13.17 -13.62
N LYS A 464 -32.41 -13.21 -12.64
CA LYS A 464 -32.51 -14.30 -11.67
C LYS A 464 -32.82 -15.64 -12.35
N CYS A 465 -33.70 -15.64 -13.35
CA CYS A 465 -34.01 -16.83 -14.14
C CYS A 465 -32.78 -17.34 -14.89
N LEU A 466 -32.07 -16.46 -15.60
CA LEU A 466 -30.85 -16.79 -16.35
C LEU A 466 -29.77 -17.37 -15.43
N ARG A 467 -29.53 -16.78 -14.26
CA ARG A 467 -28.52 -17.30 -13.32
C ARG A 467 -28.85 -18.70 -12.80
N ARG A 468 -30.13 -18.99 -12.55
CA ARG A 468 -30.56 -20.34 -12.14
C ARG A 468 -30.26 -21.37 -13.24
N MET A 469 -30.52 -21.04 -14.50
CA MET A 469 -30.22 -21.90 -15.65
C MET A 469 -28.72 -22.14 -15.81
N THR A 470 -27.89 -21.11 -15.66
CA THR A 470 -26.42 -21.24 -15.72
C THR A 470 -25.91 -22.21 -14.66
N ASN A 471 -26.42 -22.14 -13.43
CA ASN A 471 -26.03 -23.04 -12.35
C ASN A 471 -26.46 -24.50 -12.58
N MET A 472 -27.64 -24.73 -13.17
CA MET A 472 -28.10 -26.08 -13.50
C MET A 472 -27.23 -26.74 -14.56
N ASN A 473 -26.82 -26.01 -15.60
CA ASN A 473 -25.94 -26.54 -16.64
C ASN A 473 -24.55 -26.92 -16.09
N LEU A 474 -23.99 -26.09 -15.20
CA LEU A 474 -22.73 -26.40 -14.51
C LEU A 474 -22.83 -27.72 -13.72
N HIS A 475 -23.94 -27.97 -13.03
CA HIS A 475 -24.11 -29.23 -12.28
C HIS A 475 -24.21 -30.47 -13.17
N MET A 476 -24.86 -30.39 -14.34
CA MET A 476 -24.93 -31.52 -15.28
C MET A 476 -23.57 -31.83 -15.93
N ASP A 477 -22.73 -30.82 -16.17
CA ASP A 477 -21.38 -31.01 -16.70
C ASP A 477 -20.43 -31.67 -15.68
N PHE A 478 -20.68 -31.52 -14.37
CA PHE A 478 -19.92 -32.20 -13.31
C PHE A 478 -20.37 -33.64 -13.05
N GLU A 479 -21.64 -33.97 -13.27
CA GLU A 479 -22.16 -35.34 -13.11
C GLU A 479 -21.86 -36.24 -14.32
N SER A 480 -21.48 -35.65 -15.45
CA SER A 480 -21.15 -36.36 -16.70
C SER A 480 -19.64 -36.60 -16.91
N CYS A 481 -18.81 -36.30 -15.91
CA CYS A 481 -17.35 -36.42 -15.98
C CYS A 481 -16.78 -37.58 -15.15
#